data_AF-A0A6C0IQT0-F1
#
_entry.id   AF-A0A6C0IQT0-F1
#
_cell.length_a   1.000
_cell.length_b   1.000
_cell.length_c   1.000
_cell.angle_alpha   90.00
_cell.angle_beta   90.00
_cell.angle_gamma   90.00
#
_symmetry.space_group_name_H-M   'P 1'
#
loop_
_entity.id
_entity.type
_entity.pdbx_description
1 polymer ?
#
loop_
_entity_poly.entity_id
_entity_poly.type
_entity_poly.pdbx_seq_one_letter_code
_entity_poly.pdbx_strand_id
1 'polypeptide(L)'
;MDDDKDTLFPIELNKEFTIMKDKFNVLTQLNEGDKIGKNSNNEYVIFSKGWVMGSTQTAWRKIYGEDRENTNKYLEKDFIQYAKFLDRIVTFADSDLLNVYKTFCYDVSNFCQKLITSLYNLKKTYDGSDNSTKIIARIDSIILVLIEYKEKIETIYVSKHRGNFSCYLNMDSHSV
;
A
#
# COMPACT_ATOMS: atom_id res chain seq x y z
N MET A 1 25.10 -35.29 6.87
CA MET A 1 24.92 -34.47 5.66
C MET A 1 24.30 -33.19 6.14
N ASP A 2 25.18 -32.34 6.67
CA ASP A 2 24.94 -30.91 6.80
C ASP A 2 25.10 -30.34 5.39
N ASP A 3 24.04 -29.72 4.87
CA ASP A 3 24.09 -28.70 3.83
C ASP A 3 22.71 -28.00 3.80
N ASP A 4 22.74 -26.67 3.75
CA ASP A 4 21.62 -25.73 3.51
C ASP A 4 20.60 -25.42 4.63
N LYS A 5 21.08 -25.13 5.85
CA LYS A 5 20.31 -24.25 6.78
C LYS A 5 20.98 -22.89 7.01
N ASP A 6 21.92 -22.52 6.14
CA ASP A 6 22.53 -21.21 6.14
C ASP A 6 21.78 -20.24 5.22
N THR A 7 21.19 -19.21 5.85
CA THR A 7 21.19 -17.83 5.34
C THR A 7 20.31 -17.46 4.14
N LEU A 8 19.08 -17.98 4.06
CA LEU A 8 18.14 -17.51 3.05
C LEU A 8 17.36 -16.27 3.54
N PHE A 9 17.91 -15.08 3.26
CA PHE A 9 17.17 -13.81 3.15
C PHE A 9 15.74 -14.09 2.67
N PRO A 10 14.69 -13.49 3.26
CA PRO A 10 13.42 -14.18 3.41
C PRO A 10 12.73 -14.38 2.05
N ILE A 11 13.03 -15.49 1.37
CA ILE A 11 12.49 -15.78 0.05
C ILE A 11 10.98 -15.80 0.12
N GLU A 12 10.42 -16.29 1.22
CA GLU A 12 8.99 -16.29 1.48
C GLU A 12 8.43 -14.88 1.64
N LEU A 13 9.07 -14.00 2.43
CA LEU A 13 8.60 -12.62 2.57
C LEU A 13 8.76 -11.84 1.26
N ASN A 14 9.81 -12.10 0.47
CA ASN A 14 10.01 -11.44 -0.81
C ASN A 14 8.99 -11.91 -1.85
N LYS A 15 8.66 -13.21 -1.88
CA LYS A 15 7.56 -13.75 -2.71
C LYS A 15 6.22 -13.13 -2.30
N GLU A 16 5.93 -13.10 -1.01
CA GLU A 16 4.70 -12.50 -0.48
C GLU A 16 4.63 -11.00 -0.79
N PHE A 17 5.74 -10.27 -0.62
CA PHE A 17 5.85 -8.86 -0.98
C PHE A 17 5.60 -8.65 -2.48
N THR A 18 6.17 -9.49 -3.34
CA THR A 18 5.98 -9.41 -4.79
C THR A 18 4.50 -9.56 -5.15
N ILE A 19 3.80 -10.55 -4.55
CA ILE A 19 2.36 -10.76 -4.74
C ILE A 19 1.57 -9.52 -4.29
N MET A 20 1.87 -8.96 -3.12
CA MET A 20 1.20 -7.75 -2.61
C MET A 20 1.50 -6.53 -3.48
N LYS A 21 2.75 -6.39 -3.91
CA LYS A 21 3.21 -5.31 -4.77
C LYS A 21 2.49 -5.34 -6.10
N ASP A 22 2.43 -6.49 -6.78
CA ASP A 22 1.72 -6.65 -8.05
C ASP A 22 0.23 -6.33 -7.89
N LYS A 23 -0.38 -6.84 -6.82
CA LYS A 23 -1.79 -6.59 -6.50
C LYS A 23 -2.09 -5.10 -6.32
N PHE A 24 -1.26 -4.37 -5.58
CA PHE A 24 -1.49 -2.96 -5.26
C PHE A 24 -0.78 -1.99 -6.22
N ASN A 25 0.02 -2.47 -7.18
CA ASN A 25 0.80 -1.62 -8.07
C ASN A 25 -0.09 -0.63 -8.84
N VAL A 26 -1.24 -1.11 -9.30
CA VAL A 26 -2.25 -0.27 -9.96
C VAL A 26 -2.69 0.88 -9.06
N LEU A 27 -2.88 0.65 -7.75
CA LEU A 27 -3.29 1.71 -6.83
C LEU A 27 -2.23 2.80 -6.69
N THR A 28 -0.95 2.50 -6.88
CA THR A 28 0.13 3.50 -6.79
C THR A 28 0.10 4.54 -7.91
N GLN A 29 -0.70 4.29 -8.95
CA GLN A 29 -0.82 5.16 -10.13
C GLN A 29 -2.03 6.10 -10.07
N LEU A 30 -2.77 6.12 -8.95
CA LEU A 30 -3.97 6.94 -8.80
C LEU A 30 -3.65 8.44 -8.77
N ASN A 31 -4.30 9.17 -9.66
CA ASN A 31 -4.31 10.64 -9.63
C ASN A 31 -5.59 11.17 -9.00
N GLU A 32 -5.58 12.45 -8.63
CA GLU A 32 -6.76 13.11 -8.10
C GLU A 32 -7.90 13.11 -9.15
N GLY A 33 -9.07 12.61 -8.76
CA GLY A 33 -10.22 12.41 -9.64
C GLY A 33 -10.43 10.98 -10.11
N ASP A 34 -9.42 10.12 -9.97
CA ASP A 34 -9.50 8.72 -10.38
C ASP A 34 -10.29 7.88 -9.38
N LYS A 35 -11.13 6.99 -9.90
CA LYS A 35 -11.86 6.00 -9.11
C LYS A 35 -11.27 4.62 -9.34
N ILE A 36 -11.54 3.70 -8.43
CA ILE A 36 -11.10 2.30 -8.54
C ILE A 36 -12.29 1.36 -8.61
N GLY A 37 -12.02 0.16 -9.11
CA GLY A 37 -12.88 -1.02 -9.09
C GLY A 37 -12.05 -2.28 -9.23
N LYS A 38 -12.72 -3.41 -9.40
CA LYS A 38 -12.08 -4.67 -9.76
C LYS A 38 -12.62 -5.24 -11.06
N ASN A 39 -11.75 -5.90 -11.81
CA ASN A 39 -12.14 -6.66 -12.99
C ASN A 39 -12.65 -8.07 -12.59
N SER A 40 -13.05 -8.87 -13.59
CA SER A 40 -13.47 -10.26 -13.40
C SER A 40 -12.42 -11.16 -12.76
N ASN A 41 -11.15 -10.79 -12.84
CA ASN A 41 -10.01 -11.51 -12.25
C ASN A 41 -9.71 -11.06 -10.81
N ASN A 42 -10.54 -10.18 -10.23
CA ASN A 42 -10.36 -9.60 -8.89
C ASN A 42 -9.08 -8.74 -8.76
N GLU A 43 -8.59 -8.20 -9.88
CA GLU A 43 -7.47 -7.27 -9.97
C GLU A 43 -7.98 -5.83 -9.96
N TYR A 44 -7.21 -4.92 -9.36
CA TYR A 44 -7.56 -3.50 -9.33
C TYR A 44 -7.50 -2.88 -10.72
N VAL A 45 -8.46 -2.02 -11.02
CA VAL A 45 -8.50 -1.20 -12.23
C VAL A 45 -8.76 0.26 -11.88
N ILE A 46 -8.15 1.18 -12.65
CA ILE A 46 -8.37 2.62 -12.52
C ILE A 46 -9.43 3.07 -13.54
N PHE A 47 -10.40 3.83 -13.05
CA PHE A 47 -11.36 4.58 -13.85
C PHE A 47 -10.95 6.05 -13.82
N SER A 48 -10.15 6.48 -14.80
CA SER A 48 -9.60 7.84 -14.82
C SER A 48 -10.68 8.92 -14.94
N LYS A 49 -10.41 10.10 -14.37
CA LYS A 49 -11.31 11.26 -14.52
C LYS A 49 -11.37 11.70 -15.99
N GLY A 50 -12.55 11.64 -16.60
CA GLY A 50 -12.77 12.11 -17.97
C GLY A 50 -13.74 11.26 -18.78
N TRP A 51 -13.71 11.45 -20.10
CA TRP A 51 -14.47 10.66 -21.06
C TRP A 51 -13.58 9.52 -21.56
N VAL A 52 -13.90 8.29 -21.15
CA VAL A 52 -13.11 7.10 -21.52
C VAL A 52 -13.97 6.21 -22.42
N MET A 53 -13.50 5.97 -23.65
CA MET A 53 -14.20 5.24 -24.71
C MET A 53 -15.67 5.67 -24.89
N GLY A 54 -15.91 6.99 -24.97
CA GLY A 54 -17.25 7.53 -25.25
C GLY A 54 -18.23 7.47 -24.07
N SER A 55 -17.79 7.10 -22.88
CA SER A 55 -18.64 6.94 -21.70
C SER A 55 -18.09 7.69 -20.49
N THR A 56 -18.99 8.12 -19.59
CA THR A 56 -18.61 8.77 -18.34
C THR A 56 -18.02 7.74 -17.36
N GLN A 57 -17.10 8.18 -16.50
CA GLN A 57 -16.54 7.39 -15.40
C GLN A 57 -17.61 6.63 -14.59
N THR A 58 -18.78 7.25 -14.38
CA THR A 58 -19.93 6.65 -13.68
C THR A 58 -20.58 5.52 -14.48
N ALA A 59 -20.71 5.67 -15.81
CA ALA A 59 -21.28 4.64 -16.68
C ALA A 59 -20.38 3.39 -16.73
N TRP A 60 -19.06 3.60 -16.82
CA TRP A 60 -18.10 2.51 -16.76
C TRP A 60 -18.19 1.76 -15.43
N ARG A 61 -18.16 2.46 -14.30
CA ARG A 61 -18.33 1.82 -12.99
C ARG A 61 -19.65 1.02 -12.87
N LYS A 62 -20.73 1.51 -13.46
CA LYS A 62 -22.02 0.80 -13.48
C LYS A 62 -21.98 -0.49 -14.29
N ILE A 63 -21.26 -0.51 -15.42
CA ILE A 63 -21.05 -1.73 -16.25
C ILE A 63 -20.30 -2.80 -15.46
N TYR A 64 -19.36 -2.41 -14.60
CA TYR A 64 -18.61 -3.33 -13.73
C TYR A 64 -19.32 -3.64 -12.40
N GLY A 65 -20.53 -3.13 -12.14
CA GLY A 65 -21.22 -3.31 -10.86
C GLY A 65 -20.50 -2.64 -9.67
N GLU A 66 -19.68 -1.64 -9.95
CA GLU A 66 -18.78 -0.99 -9.00
C GLU A 66 -19.43 0.21 -8.33
N ASP A 67 -20.04 -0.02 -7.16
CA ASP A 67 -20.46 1.04 -6.25
C ASP A 67 -19.42 1.29 -5.14
N ARG A 68 -19.67 2.31 -4.31
CA ARG A 68 -18.78 2.67 -3.21
C ARG A 68 -18.72 1.59 -2.12
N GLU A 69 -19.78 0.80 -1.96
CA GLU A 69 -19.86 -0.25 -0.95
C GLU A 69 -18.96 -1.43 -1.32
N ASN A 70 -19.02 -1.87 -2.59
CA ASN A 70 -18.13 -2.88 -3.14
C ASN A 70 -16.67 -2.40 -3.08
N THR A 71 -16.43 -1.13 -3.44
CA THR A 71 -15.11 -0.51 -3.28
C THR A 71 -14.60 -0.59 -1.84
N ASN A 72 -15.44 -0.23 -0.88
CA ASN A 72 -15.08 -0.27 0.52
C ASN A 72 -14.77 -1.71 0.99
N LYS A 73 -15.57 -2.70 0.56
CA LYS A 73 -15.42 -4.12 0.95
C LYS A 73 -14.10 -4.73 0.47
N TYR A 74 -13.74 -4.57 -0.81
CA TYR A 74 -12.47 -5.15 -1.28
C TYR A 74 -11.25 -4.40 -0.74
N LEU A 75 -11.33 -3.08 -0.52
CA LEU A 75 -10.26 -2.33 0.15
C LEU A 75 -10.04 -2.88 1.56
N GLU A 76 -11.10 -3.17 2.30
CA GLU A 76 -11.00 -3.82 3.62
C GLU A 76 -10.22 -5.12 3.55
N LYS A 77 -10.70 -6.03 2.71
CA LYS A 77 -10.24 -7.41 2.66
C LYS A 77 -8.76 -7.46 2.29
N ASP A 78 -8.40 -6.67 1.27
CA ASP A 78 -7.06 -6.69 0.72
C ASP A 78 -6.08 -5.99 1.66
N PHE A 79 -6.44 -4.85 2.25
CA PHE A 79 -5.55 -4.15 3.18
C PHE A 79 -5.45 -4.81 4.56
N ILE A 80 -6.46 -5.57 5.01
CA ILE A 80 -6.31 -6.43 6.21
C ILE A 80 -5.21 -7.47 5.98
N GLN A 81 -5.17 -8.09 4.79
CA GLN A 81 -4.11 -9.05 4.45
C GLN A 81 -2.74 -8.37 4.40
N TYR A 82 -2.69 -7.17 3.82
CA TYR A 82 -1.45 -6.40 3.76
C TYR A 82 -0.98 -5.95 5.15
N ALA A 83 -1.87 -5.48 6.02
CA ALA A 83 -1.54 -5.09 7.39
C ALA A 83 -0.92 -6.26 8.18
N LYS A 84 -1.49 -7.46 8.08
CA LYS A 84 -0.92 -8.67 8.71
C LYS A 84 0.49 -8.99 8.19
N PHE A 85 0.73 -8.78 6.90
CA PHE A 85 2.05 -8.92 6.31
C PHE A 85 3.03 -7.87 6.86
N LEU A 86 2.62 -6.60 6.96
CA LEU A 86 3.42 -5.52 7.53
C LEU A 86 3.79 -5.78 9.00
N ASP A 87 2.84 -6.26 9.82
CA ASP A 87 3.09 -6.61 11.23
C ASP A 87 4.11 -7.75 11.38
N ARG A 88 4.07 -8.74 10.47
CA ARG A 88 5.09 -9.81 10.43
C ARG A 88 6.46 -9.23 10.11
N ILE A 89 6.57 -8.33 9.14
CA ILE A 89 7.84 -7.67 8.80
C ILE A 89 8.39 -6.91 10.01
N VAL A 90 7.55 -6.15 10.72
CA VAL A 90 7.97 -5.43 11.93
C VAL A 90 8.52 -6.41 12.97
N THR A 91 7.87 -7.56 13.16
CA THR A 91 8.34 -8.60 14.10
C THR A 91 9.72 -9.15 13.72
N PHE A 92 9.94 -9.42 12.42
CA PHE A 92 11.24 -9.88 11.92
C PHE A 92 12.31 -8.79 12.04
N ALA A 93 11.99 -7.56 11.67
CA ALA A 93 12.91 -6.42 11.79
C ALA A 93 13.30 -6.15 13.26
N ASP A 94 12.36 -6.27 14.20
CA ASP A 94 12.63 -6.03 15.61
C ASP A 94 13.58 -7.10 16.21
N SER A 95 13.51 -8.34 15.71
CA SER A 95 14.40 -9.44 16.12
C SER A 95 15.71 -9.53 15.31
N ASP A 96 15.91 -8.65 14.32
CA ASP A 96 17.04 -8.68 13.40
C ASP A 96 18.30 -8.00 13.96
N LEU A 97 19.07 -8.74 14.76
CA LEU A 97 20.33 -8.26 15.33
C LEU A 97 21.40 -7.91 14.29
N LEU A 98 21.33 -8.52 13.10
CA LEU A 98 22.36 -8.43 12.06
C LEU A 98 21.99 -7.48 10.92
N ASN A 99 20.85 -6.78 10.99
CA ASN A 99 20.32 -5.92 9.93
C ASN A 99 20.08 -6.61 8.58
N VAL A 100 19.86 -7.92 8.56
CA VAL A 100 19.62 -8.70 7.32
C VAL A 100 18.36 -8.23 6.59
N TYR A 101 17.34 -7.75 7.31
CA TYR A 101 16.06 -7.33 6.76
C TYR A 101 16.01 -5.84 6.42
N LYS A 102 17.08 -5.08 6.70
CA LYS A 102 17.06 -3.61 6.58
C LYS A 102 16.67 -3.12 5.18
N THR A 103 17.34 -3.63 4.15
CA THR A 103 17.05 -3.26 2.75
C THR A 103 15.63 -3.65 2.35
N PHE A 104 15.17 -4.84 2.76
CA PHE A 104 13.82 -5.31 2.48
C PHE A 104 12.76 -4.41 3.14
N CYS A 105 12.93 -4.06 4.42
CA CYS A 105 12.01 -3.17 5.13
C CYS A 105 11.99 -1.77 4.50
N TYR A 106 13.12 -1.30 3.97
CA TYR A 106 13.19 -0.06 3.22
C TYR A 106 12.39 -0.13 1.91
N ASP A 107 12.54 -1.19 1.13
CA ASP A 107 11.78 -1.38 -0.11
C ASP A 107 10.27 -1.42 0.13
N VAL A 108 9.84 -2.11 1.20
CA VAL A 108 8.43 -2.15 1.62
C VAL A 108 7.99 -0.75 2.07
N SER A 109 8.79 -0.03 2.85
CA SER A 109 8.49 1.33 3.30
C SER A 109 8.31 2.31 2.14
N ASN A 110 9.15 2.20 1.10
CA ASN A 110 9.03 3.00 -0.12
C ASN A 110 7.75 2.68 -0.90
N PHE A 111 7.36 1.41 -0.96
CA PHE A 111 6.10 1.02 -1.58
C PHE A 111 4.89 1.54 -0.77
N CYS A 112 4.95 1.45 0.56
CA CYS A 112 3.95 2.05 1.45
C CYS A 112 3.85 3.57 1.24
N GLN A 113 4.98 4.28 1.06
CA GLN A 113 4.96 5.71 0.78
C GLN A 113 4.21 6.04 -0.53
N LYS A 114 4.46 5.26 -1.60
CA LYS A 114 3.74 5.42 -2.87
C LYS A 114 2.23 5.18 -2.72
N LEU A 115 1.85 4.15 -1.96
CA LEU A 115 0.45 3.88 -1.64
C LEU A 115 -0.20 4.99 -0.82
N ILE A 116 0.49 5.52 0.19
CA ILE A 116 -0.04 6.64 1.00
C ILE A 116 -0.38 7.83 0.10
N THR A 117 0.55 8.25 -0.76
CA THR A 117 0.34 9.38 -1.68
C THR A 117 -0.86 9.13 -2.60
N SER A 118 -0.95 7.94 -3.19
CA SER A 118 -2.03 7.62 -4.13
C SER A 118 -3.39 7.44 -3.45
N LEU A 119 -3.41 6.95 -2.20
CA LEU A 119 -4.61 6.85 -1.38
C LEU A 119 -5.13 8.23 -0.94
N TYR A 120 -4.25 9.22 -0.70
CA TYR A 120 -4.69 10.59 -0.50
C TYR A 120 -5.40 11.16 -1.75
N ASN A 121 -4.91 10.88 -2.95
CA ASN A 121 -5.58 11.26 -4.19
C ASN A 121 -6.95 10.59 -4.32
N LEU A 122 -7.04 9.31 -3.96
CA LEU A 122 -8.30 8.58 -3.94
C LEU A 122 -9.29 9.17 -2.91
N LYS A 123 -8.82 9.51 -1.71
CA LYS A 123 -9.62 10.17 -0.67
C LYS A 123 -10.24 11.45 -1.19
N LYS A 124 -9.43 12.36 -1.76
CA LYS A 124 -9.90 13.62 -2.36
C LYS A 124 -10.94 13.39 -3.45
N THR A 125 -10.82 12.31 -4.22
CA THR A 125 -11.80 11.96 -5.26
C THR A 125 -13.19 11.64 -4.70
N TYR A 126 -13.25 11.10 -3.49
CA TYR A 126 -14.50 10.79 -2.81
C TYR A 126 -15.00 11.94 -1.92
N ASP A 127 -14.14 12.90 -1.61
CA ASP A 127 -14.47 14.10 -0.86
C ASP A 127 -15.45 14.98 -1.66
N GLY A 128 -16.48 15.52 -1.00
CA GLY A 128 -17.54 16.30 -1.65
C GLY A 128 -18.62 15.50 -2.39
N SER A 129 -18.73 14.18 -2.19
CA SER A 129 -19.88 13.40 -2.69
C SER A 129 -20.76 12.85 -1.57
N ASP A 130 -22.09 12.99 -1.68
CA ASP A 130 -23.03 12.44 -0.69
C ASP A 130 -22.79 10.93 -0.47
N ASN A 131 -22.84 10.51 0.80
CA ASN A 131 -22.59 9.12 1.25
C ASN A 131 -21.16 8.57 1.04
N SER A 132 -20.13 9.42 1.00
CA SER A 132 -18.72 8.98 0.92
C SER A 132 -18.00 8.77 2.26
N THR A 133 -18.64 9.07 3.39
CA THR A 133 -18.00 9.03 4.72
C THR A 133 -17.33 7.68 5.04
N LYS A 134 -17.99 6.57 4.72
CA LYS A 134 -17.47 5.22 5.01
C LYS A 134 -16.19 4.90 4.23
N ILE A 135 -16.17 5.22 2.93
CA ILE A 135 -15.00 4.96 2.09
C ILE A 135 -13.84 5.89 2.44
N ILE A 136 -14.12 7.15 2.78
CA ILE A 136 -13.11 8.10 3.26
C ILE A 136 -12.49 7.58 4.56
N ALA A 137 -13.31 7.21 5.55
CA ALA A 137 -12.82 6.68 6.83
C ALA A 137 -11.98 5.40 6.65
N ARG A 138 -12.37 4.55 5.70
CA ARG A 138 -11.60 3.36 5.34
C ARG A 138 -10.24 3.71 4.76
N ILE A 139 -10.20 4.64 3.80
CA ILE A 139 -8.94 5.10 3.20
C ILE A 139 -8.04 5.71 4.28
N ASP A 140 -8.59 6.51 5.19
CA ASP A 140 -7.84 7.08 6.32
C ASP A 140 -7.27 6.01 7.25
N SER A 141 -8.05 4.99 7.58
CA SER A 141 -7.58 3.87 8.40
C SER A 141 -6.44 3.10 7.72
N ILE A 142 -6.52 2.91 6.40
CA ILE A 142 -5.45 2.27 5.63
C ILE A 142 -4.18 3.13 5.67
N ILE A 143 -4.30 4.44 5.37
CA ILE A 143 -3.16 5.37 5.39
C ILE A 143 -2.48 5.35 6.77
N LEU A 144 -3.26 5.37 7.85
CA LEU A 144 -2.74 5.33 9.20
C LEU A 144 -1.89 4.07 9.45
N VAL A 145 -2.40 2.89 9.08
CA VAL A 145 -1.66 1.61 9.23
C VAL A 145 -0.35 1.64 8.44
N LEU A 146 -0.34 2.21 7.22
CA LEU A 146 0.89 2.32 6.41
C LEU A 146 1.91 3.28 7.05
N ILE A 147 1.45 4.39 7.64
CA ILE A 147 2.30 5.34 8.37
C ILE A 147 2.87 4.66 9.62
N GLU A 148 2.03 4.01 10.43
CA GLU A 148 2.45 3.30 11.64
C GLU A 148 3.51 2.24 11.33
N TYR A 149 3.36 1.48 10.25
CA TYR A 149 4.38 0.53 9.80
C TYR A 149 5.73 1.24 9.56
N LYS A 150 5.73 2.33 8.79
CA LYS A 150 6.96 3.08 8.47
C LYS A 150 7.63 3.62 9.73
N GLU A 151 6.86 4.19 10.65
CA GLU A 151 7.35 4.73 11.92
C GLU A 151 7.96 3.63 12.80
N LYS A 152 7.32 2.45 12.87
CA LYS A 152 7.87 1.29 13.61
C LYS A 152 9.20 0.83 13.02
N ILE A 153 9.30 0.68 11.70
CA ILE A 153 10.55 0.30 11.03
C ILE A 153 11.65 1.35 11.25
N GLU A 154 11.34 2.63 11.09
CA GLU A 154 12.29 3.70 11.35
C GLU A 154 12.76 3.67 12.81
N THR A 155 11.84 3.53 13.76
CA THR A 155 12.17 3.43 15.19
C THR A 155 13.10 2.26 15.47
N ILE A 156 12.81 1.06 14.94
CA ILE A 156 13.65 -0.13 15.09
C ILE A 156 15.09 0.18 14.66
N TYR A 157 15.26 0.74 13.46
CA TYR A 157 16.60 0.92 12.90
C TYR A 157 17.34 2.15 13.44
N VAL A 158 16.63 3.21 13.86
CA VAL A 158 17.23 4.37 14.55
C VAL A 158 17.65 4.00 15.97
N SER A 159 16.78 3.34 16.73
CA SER A 159 17.00 3.03 18.15
C SER A 159 18.00 1.89 18.38
N LYS A 160 17.97 0.82 17.56
CA LYS A 160 18.84 -0.36 17.76
C LYS A 160 20.21 -0.25 17.09
N HIS A 161 20.35 0.52 16.01
CA HIS A 161 21.58 0.49 15.20
C HIS A 161 22.40 1.78 15.16
N ARG A 162 22.04 2.81 15.95
CA ARG A 162 22.77 4.10 16.06
C ARG A 162 23.15 4.69 14.68
N GLY A 163 22.31 4.49 13.67
CA GLY A 163 22.51 4.98 12.32
C GLY A 163 21.36 5.87 11.87
N ASN A 164 21.66 6.93 11.11
CA ASN A 164 20.65 7.81 10.52
C ASN A 164 19.79 7.04 9.51
N PHE A 165 18.55 6.74 9.87
CA PHE A 165 17.52 6.29 8.91
C PHE A 165 16.93 7.48 8.14
N SER A 166 17.00 8.67 8.74
CA SER A 166 16.45 9.95 8.25
C SER A 166 17.01 10.44 6.91
N CYS A 167 18.24 10.07 6.53
CA CYS A 167 18.84 10.55 5.28
C CYS A 167 18.22 9.95 4.00
N TYR A 168 17.38 8.91 4.11
CA TYR A 168 16.79 8.23 2.95
C TYR A 168 15.26 8.41 2.80
N LEU A 169 14.58 8.93 3.82
CA LEU A 169 13.14 9.28 3.74
C LEU A 169 12.93 10.73 3.24
N ASN A 170 13.97 11.56 3.31
CA ASN A 170 13.94 12.97 2.92
C ASN A 170 14.40 13.25 1.48
N MET A 171 14.69 12.23 0.65
CA MET A 171 15.05 12.50 -0.75
C MET A 171 13.84 12.84 -1.64
N ASP A 172 12.61 12.50 -1.22
CA ASP A 172 11.41 12.72 -2.05
C ASP A 172 10.42 13.76 -1.47
N SER A 173 10.64 14.28 -0.26
CA SER A 173 9.76 15.28 0.39
C SER A 173 9.93 16.71 -0.17
N HIS A 174 10.75 16.91 -1.21
CA HIS A 174 10.95 18.19 -1.91
C HIS A 174 10.55 18.16 -3.39
N SER A 175 9.66 17.25 -3.78
CA SER A 175 9.14 17.17 -5.15
C SER A 175 7.61 17.29 -5.27
N VAL A 176 7.03 18.22 -4.49
CA VAL A 176 5.70 18.79 -4.76
C VAL A 176 5.77 20.30 -4.63
#